data_AF-A0A6J6BIQ3-F1
#
_entry.id   AF-A0A6J6BIQ3-F1
#
_cell.length_a   1.000
_cell.length_b   1.000
_cell.length_c   1.000
_cell.angle_alpha   90.00
_cell.angle_beta   90.00
_cell.angle_gamma   90.00
#
_symmetry.space_group_name_H-M   'P 1'
#
loop_
_entity.id
_entity.type
_entity.pdbx_description
1 polymer ?
#
loop_
_entity_poly.entity_id
_entity_poly.type
_entity_poly.pdbx_seq_one_letter_code
_entity_poly.pdbx_strand_id
1 'polypeptide(L)'
;MKTVSPRIKAAIVIGVDRGDVLTALSGFAPHVPVIEIGDGEDVMARAVAAAAGLAGPGDTVLLAPASASMDQFKDYADRGNQFASAVLKLNGMNHG
;
A
#
# COMPACT_ATOMS: atom_id res chain seq x y z
N MET A 1 -1.65 30.29 -1.71
CA MET A 1 -1.33 29.38 -2.83
C MET A 1 -1.14 27.99 -2.24
N LYS A 2 -2.13 27.09 -2.35
CA LYS A 2 -2.00 25.73 -1.79
C LYS A 2 -1.25 24.88 -2.82
N THR A 3 0.03 24.67 -2.57
CA THR A 3 0.88 23.78 -3.36
C THR A 3 0.29 22.37 -3.27
N VAL A 4 -0.28 21.87 -4.37
CA VAL A 4 -0.69 20.47 -4.45
C VAL A 4 0.60 19.69 -4.62
N SER A 5 1.16 19.18 -3.53
CA SER A 5 2.35 18.34 -3.54
C SER A 5 2.20 17.21 -4.57
N PRO A 6 3.31 16.69 -5.15
CA PRO A 6 3.27 15.41 -5.87
C PRO A 6 2.59 14.39 -4.96
N ARG A 7 1.43 13.88 -5.40
CA ARG A 7 0.42 13.28 -4.49
C ARG A 7 0.84 11.93 -3.91
N ILE A 8 1.89 11.30 -4.46
CA ILE A 8 2.31 9.95 -4.12
C ILE A 8 3.82 9.97 -3.87
N LYS A 9 4.22 9.60 -2.65
CA LYS A 9 5.63 9.53 -2.23
C LYS A 9 6.31 8.23 -2.68
N ALA A 10 5.57 7.13 -2.66
CA ALA A 10 5.98 5.80 -3.11
C ALA A 10 4.72 4.96 -3.35
N ALA A 11 4.85 3.91 -4.16
CA ALA A 11 3.81 2.90 -4.36
C ALA A 11 4.30 1.53 -3.90
N ILE A 12 3.46 0.79 -3.19
CA ILE A 12 3.71 -0.60 -2.81
C ILE A 12 2.68 -1.45 -3.53
N VAL A 13 3.12 -2.30 -4.45
CA VAL A 13 2.27 -3.15 -5.28
C VAL A 13 2.37 -4.58 -4.79
N ILE A 14 1.22 -5.14 -4.39
CA ILE A 14 1.12 -6.47 -3.78
C ILE A 14 0.31 -7.44 -4.64
N GLY A 15 0.62 -8.73 -4.53
CA GLY A 15 -0.18 -9.82 -5.11
C GLY A 15 0.47 -10.53 -6.29
N VAL A 16 -0.24 -11.50 -6.88
CA VAL A 16 0.26 -12.33 -7.99
C VAL A 16 0.26 -11.53 -9.30
N ASP A 17 -0.86 -10.89 -9.60
CA ASP A 17 -1.04 -10.13 -10.83
C ASP A 17 -0.79 -8.63 -10.59
N ARG A 18 0.42 -8.21 -10.96
CA ARG A 18 0.96 -6.87 -10.68
C ARG A 18 1.19 -6.07 -11.97
N GLY A 19 1.13 -6.74 -13.13
CA GLY A 19 1.65 -6.23 -14.39
C GLY A 19 0.96 -4.94 -14.84
N ASP A 20 -0.37 -4.91 -14.78
CA ASP A 20 -1.16 -3.75 -15.21
C ASP A 20 -0.93 -2.54 -14.30
N VAL A 21 -0.81 -2.76 -12.99
CA VAL A 21 -0.55 -1.70 -12.00
C VAL A 21 0.85 -1.13 -12.20
N LEU A 22 1.86 -1.98 -12.40
CA LEU A 22 3.24 -1.55 -12.65
C LEU A 22 3.37 -0.80 -13.97
N THR A 23 2.67 -1.26 -15.01
CA THR A 23 2.63 -0.59 -16.32
C THR A 23 1.98 0.78 -16.20
N ALA A 24 0.85 0.89 -15.50
CA ALA A 24 0.19 2.16 -15.26
C ALA A 24 1.07 3.12 -14.44
N LEU A 25 1.68 2.65 -13.35
CA LEU A 25 2.60 3.47 -12.55
C LEU A 25 3.79 3.96 -13.37
N SER A 26 4.38 3.10 -14.21
CA SER A 26 5.48 3.48 -15.08
C SER A 26 5.07 4.51 -16.12
N GLY A 27 3.85 4.42 -16.66
CA GLY A 27 3.33 5.35 -17.66
C GLY A 27 2.92 6.72 -17.09
N PHE A 28 2.26 6.74 -15.92
CA PHE A 28 1.71 7.96 -15.34
C PHE A 28 2.60 8.61 -14.27
N ALA A 29 3.46 7.83 -13.61
CA ALA A 29 4.26 8.26 -12.48
C ALA A 29 5.66 7.61 -12.46
N PRO A 30 6.47 7.73 -13.53
CA PRO A 30 7.77 7.05 -13.65
C PRO A 30 8.80 7.45 -12.59
N HIS A 31 8.58 8.56 -11.89
CA HIS A 31 9.44 9.07 -10.83
C HIS A 31 9.05 8.57 -9.44
N VAL A 32 7.90 7.89 -9.30
CA VAL A 32 7.44 7.35 -8.02
C VAL A 32 8.19 6.04 -7.76
N PRO A 33 8.91 5.90 -6.64
CA PRO A 33 9.52 4.63 -6.25
C PRO A 33 8.44 3.56 -6.07
N VAL A 34 8.66 2.39 -6.67
CA VAL A 34 7.75 1.26 -6.57
C VAL A 34 8.43 0.12 -5.81
N ILE A 35 7.75 -0.39 -4.78
CA ILE A 35 8.15 -1.60 -4.07
C ILE A 35 7.17 -2.71 -4.46
N GLU A 36 7.73 -3.79 -4.97
CA GLU A 36 6.98 -4.97 -5.39
C GLU A 36 7.03 -6.04 -4.29
N ILE A 37 5.87 -6.50 -3.86
CA ILE A 37 5.76 -7.61 -2.90
C ILE A 37 4.91 -8.69 -3.56
N GLY A 38 5.53 -9.84 -3.80
CA GLY A 38 4.83 -11.02 -4.32
C GLY A 38 3.75 -11.53 -3.36
N ASP A 39 3.05 -12.57 -3.79
CA ASP A 39 2.11 -13.30 -2.96
C ASP A 39 2.82 -14.13 -1.86
N GLY A 40 2.01 -14.71 -0.99
CA GLY A 40 2.45 -15.56 0.12
C GLY A 40 1.83 -15.17 1.44
N GLU A 41 2.14 -15.96 2.46
CA GLU A 41 1.82 -15.65 3.85
C GLU A 41 2.46 -14.30 4.22
N ASP A 42 1.76 -13.53 5.06
CA ASP A 42 2.22 -12.22 5.56
C ASP A 42 2.41 -11.09 4.53
N VAL A 43 1.87 -11.23 3.31
CA VAL A 43 1.94 -10.17 2.27
C VAL A 43 1.52 -8.79 2.81
N MET A 44 0.47 -8.73 3.62
CA MET A 44 -0.02 -7.48 4.20
C MET A 44 0.90 -6.93 5.28
N ALA A 45 1.48 -7.80 6.13
CA ALA A 45 2.43 -7.37 7.15
C ALA A 45 3.71 -6.79 6.51
N ARG A 46 4.21 -7.45 5.45
CA ARG A 46 5.35 -6.96 4.65
C ARG A 46 5.04 -5.62 3.99
N ALA A 47 3.84 -5.45 3.45
CA ALA A 47 3.41 -4.19 2.85
C ALA A 47 3.35 -3.04 3.86
N VAL A 48 2.77 -3.29 5.05
CA VAL A 48 2.70 -2.29 6.12
C VAL A 48 4.10 -1.94 6.65
N ALA A 49 4.99 -2.92 6.82
CA ALA A 49 6.36 -2.66 7.25
C ALA A 49 7.14 -1.82 6.23
N ALA A 50 7.01 -2.14 4.93
CA ALA A 50 7.61 -1.34 3.86
C ALA A 50 7.05 0.08 3.83
N ALA A 51 5.73 0.25 4.02
CA ALA A 51 5.10 1.57 4.07
C ALA A 51 5.62 2.40 5.25
N ALA A 52 5.76 1.79 6.42
CA ALA A 52 6.26 2.45 7.62
C ALA A 52 7.73 2.87 7.50
N GLY A 53 8.56 2.10 6.79
CA GLY A 53 9.95 2.48 6.51
C GLY A 53 10.09 3.68 5.55
N LEU A 54 9.05 3.97 4.77
CA LEU A 54 9.02 5.09 3.81
C LEU A 54 8.28 6.31 4.34
N ALA A 55 7.27 6.11 5.18
CA ALA A 55 6.43 7.17 5.74
C ALA A 55 7.17 7.92 6.86
N GLY A 56 7.07 9.25 6.84
CA GLY A 56 7.51 10.12 7.92
C GLY A 56 6.33 10.73 8.68
N PRO A 57 6.59 11.47 9.78
CA PRO A 57 5.56 12.23 10.48
C PRO A 57 4.78 13.15 9.53
N GLY A 58 3.46 13.02 9.53
CA GLY A 58 2.56 13.80 8.67
C GLY A 58 2.25 13.16 7.30
N ASP A 59 2.93 12.07 6.93
CA ASP A 59 2.57 11.29 5.74
C ASP A 59 1.33 10.43 6.01
N THR A 60 0.58 10.14 4.94
CA THR A 60 -0.56 9.22 4.97
C THR A 60 -0.24 7.95 4.21
N VAL A 61 -0.43 6.79 4.85
CA VAL A 61 -0.41 5.49 4.20
C VAL A 61 -1.85 5.08 3.89
N LEU A 62 -2.17 4.87 2.61
CA LEU A 62 -3.49 4.47 2.15
C LEU A 62 -3.43 3.11 1.47
N LEU A 63 -4.29 2.19 1.91
CA LEU A 63 -4.58 0.97 1.15
C LEU A 63 -5.61 1.30 0.06
N ALA A 64 -5.16 1.40 -1.19
CA ALA A 64 -6.02 1.65 -2.35
C ALA A 64 -6.14 0.39 -3.24
N PRO A 65 -7.35 -0.08 -3.56
CA PRO A 65 -7.54 -1.14 -4.56
C PRO A 65 -7.26 -0.61 -5.97
N ALA A 66 -6.63 -1.43 -6.82
CA ALA A 66 -6.13 -0.99 -8.13
C ALA A 66 -7.22 -0.76 -9.20
N SER A 67 -8.36 -1.47 -9.21
CA SER A 67 -9.58 -1.05 -9.95
C SER A 67 -10.76 -2.02 -9.77
N ALA A 68 -11.96 -1.44 -9.84
CA ALA A 68 -13.29 -1.97 -10.22
C ALA A 68 -13.68 -3.43 -9.89
N SER A 69 -14.23 -3.66 -8.70
CA SER A 69 -15.69 -3.92 -8.59
C SER A 69 -16.13 -3.82 -7.14
N MET A 70 -17.26 -3.15 -6.93
CA MET A 70 -17.96 -3.15 -5.66
C MET A 70 -18.76 -4.45 -5.46
N ASP A 71 -18.40 -5.56 -6.10
CA ASP A 71 -19.12 -6.85 -6.03
C ASP A 71 -18.33 -7.95 -5.25
N GLN A 72 -17.18 -7.62 -4.65
CA GLN A 72 -16.31 -8.57 -3.92
C GLN A 72 -16.13 -8.24 -2.42
N PHE A 73 -17.15 -7.71 -1.75
CA PHE A 73 -17.08 -7.20 -0.37
C PHE A 73 -16.34 -8.09 0.64
N LYS A 74 -16.35 -9.42 0.47
CA LYS A 74 -15.68 -10.35 1.38
C LYS A 74 -14.15 -10.20 1.35
N ASP A 75 -13.56 -10.16 0.16
CA ASP A 75 -12.10 -10.13 0.02
C ASP A 75 -11.55 -8.71 0.29
N TYR A 76 -12.34 -7.68 -0.01
CA TYR A 76 -11.96 -6.30 0.29
C TYR A 76 -11.98 -5.99 1.79
N ALA A 77 -13.07 -6.37 2.48
CA ALA A 77 -13.18 -6.16 3.93
C ALA A 77 -12.08 -6.95 4.67
N ASP A 78 -11.80 -8.18 4.24
CA ASP A 78 -10.73 -8.98 4.82
C ASP A 78 -9.34 -8.34 4.64
N ARG A 79 -9.02 -7.85 3.44
CA ARG A 79 -7.77 -7.10 3.20
C ARG A 79 -7.67 -5.86 4.08
N GLY A 80 -8.76 -5.12 4.23
CA GLY A 80 -8.83 -3.96 5.14
C GLY A 80 -8.56 -4.34 6.59
N ASN A 81 -9.16 -5.44 7.06
CA ASN A 81 -8.94 -5.97 8.41
C ASN A 81 -7.49 -6.43 8.61
N GLN A 82 -6.91 -7.13 7.64
CA GLN A 82 -5.50 -7.55 7.67
C GLN A 82 -4.57 -6.33 7.73
N PHE A 83 -4.86 -5.28 6.95
CA PHE A 83 -4.09 -4.04 6.97
C PHE A 83 -4.17 -3.35 8.34
N ALA A 84 -5.38 -3.16 8.88
CA ALA A 84 -5.57 -2.55 10.19
C ALA A 84 -4.86 -3.36 11.30
N SER A 85 -4.98 -4.69 11.27
CA SER A 85 -4.30 -5.60 12.21
C SER A 85 -2.78 -5.48 12.12
N ALA A 86 -2.23 -5.45 10.91
CA ALA A 86 -0.79 -5.28 10.69
C ALA A 86 -0.28 -3.91 11.19
N VAL A 87 -1.02 -2.83 10.96
CA VAL A 87 -0.68 -1.49 11.48
C VAL A 87 -0.69 -1.47 13.01
N LEU A 88 -1.72 -2.06 13.63
CA LEU A 88 -1.81 -2.13 15.10
C LEU A 88 -0.65 -2.93 15.70
N LYS A 89 -0.31 -4.09 15.12
CA LYS A 89 0.83 -4.91 15.55
C LYS A 89 2.15 -4.14 15.44
N LEU A 90 2.37 -3.43 14.33
CA LEU A 90 3.57 -2.62 14.13
C LEU A 90 3.69 -1.50 15.18
N ASN A 91 2.60 -0.79 15.46
CA ASN A 91 2.60 0.26 16.48
C ASN A 91 2.87 -0.30 17.88
N GLY A 92 2.31 -1.47 18.20
CA GLY A 92 2.58 -2.16 19.48
C GLY A 92 4.03 -2.60 19.65
N MET A 93 4.73 -2.95 18.57
CA MET A 93 6.17 -3.27 18.59
C MET A 93 7.07 -2.04 18.71
N ASN A 94 6.64 -0.88 18.18
CA ASN A 94 7.43 0.36 18.22
C ASN A 94 7.36 1.11 19.56
N HIS A 95 6.50 0.70 20.49
CA HIS A 95 6.31 1.33 21.81
C HIS A 95 6.78 0.42 22.97
N GLY A 96 7.52 -0.65 22.68
CA GLY A 96 8.12 -1.57 23.65
C GLY A 96 9.59 -1.31 23.94
#